data_AF-A0A849ZHK8-F1
#
_entry.id   AF-A0A849ZHK8-F1
#
_cell.length_a   1.000
_cell.length_b   1.000
_cell.length_c   1.000
_cell.angle_alpha   90.00
_cell.angle_beta   90.00
_cell.angle_gamma   90.00
#
_symmetry.space_group_name_H-M   'P 1'
#
loop_
_entity.id
_entity.type
_entity.pdbx_description
1 polymer ?
#
loop_
_entity_poly.entity_id
_entity_poly.type
_entity_poly.pdbx_seq_one_letter_code
_entity_poly.pdbx_strand_id
1 'polypeptide(L)'
;MDARGDIGLGPPRVDEDPRALAARLVNAIYRLIKACQIHAENNAAVAQVVDFVAASIKEYATRANVPQAAILFTTNAVFVNRQMLRASRETYQLALELGQILEPCGVTEVTLSTTTTTSEIAEFGRVVADFVREGKQSPRLTEGGWEGVRLRKVQGLTFSTNLSP
;
A
#
# COMPACT_ATOMS: atom_id res chain seq x y z
N MET A 1 14.29 51.65 -21.51
CA MET A 1 13.12 50.99 -20.90
C MET A 1 13.03 49.63 -21.58
N ASP A 2 13.77 48.64 -21.09
CA ASP A 2 13.70 47.26 -21.59
C ASP A 2 14.02 46.32 -20.43
N ALA A 3 13.05 45.52 -20.02
CA ALA A 3 13.24 44.36 -19.16
C ALA A 3 12.06 43.41 -19.37
N ARG A 4 12.09 42.64 -20.46
CA ARG A 4 11.30 41.42 -20.59
C ARG A 4 11.97 40.37 -19.71
N GLY A 5 11.37 40.12 -18.55
CA GLY A 5 11.76 39.04 -17.65
C GLY A 5 11.53 37.69 -18.33
N ASP A 6 12.63 37.00 -18.57
CA ASP A 6 12.70 35.61 -19.01
C ASP A 6 12.10 34.71 -17.92
N ILE A 7 10.92 34.15 -18.21
CA ILE A 7 10.26 33.19 -17.32
C ILE A 7 10.88 31.84 -17.63
N GLY A 8 11.95 31.51 -16.89
CA GLY A 8 12.59 30.20 -16.98
C GLY A 8 11.58 29.09 -16.67
N LEU A 9 10.99 28.49 -17.71
CA LEU A 9 10.40 27.17 -17.63
C LEU A 9 11.55 26.22 -17.27
N GLY A 10 11.65 25.87 -15.98
CA GLY A 10 12.39 24.69 -15.59
C GLY A 10 11.89 23.48 -16.40
N PRO A 11 12.73 22.45 -16.62
CA PRO A 11 12.32 21.27 -17.36
C PRO A 11 11.03 20.73 -16.74
N PRO A 12 10.05 20.26 -17.56
CA PRO A 12 8.85 19.64 -17.02
C PRO A 12 9.30 18.56 -16.04
N ARG A 13 8.82 18.62 -14.79
CA ARG A 13 9.01 17.53 -13.83
C ARG A 13 8.61 16.27 -14.57
N VAL A 14 9.55 15.33 -14.75
CA VAL A 14 9.30 14.10 -15.50
C VAL A 14 8.03 13.50 -14.90
N ASP A 15 6.96 13.56 -15.69
CA ASP A 15 5.61 13.26 -15.27
C ASP A 15 5.60 11.79 -14.83
N GLU A 16 5.70 11.54 -13.52
CA GLU A 16 5.88 10.17 -13.04
C GLU A 16 4.66 9.35 -13.47
N ASP A 17 4.93 8.25 -14.18
CA ASP A 17 3.89 7.37 -14.74
C ASP A 17 3.02 6.88 -13.57
N PRO A 18 1.67 6.96 -13.65
CA PRO A 18 0.77 6.37 -12.67
C PRO A 18 1.15 4.93 -12.25
N ARG A 19 1.78 4.18 -13.15
CA ARG A 19 2.32 2.83 -12.88
C ARG A 19 3.47 2.83 -11.88
N ALA A 20 4.40 3.78 -12.00
CA ALA A 20 5.50 3.93 -11.05
C ALA A 20 4.98 4.34 -9.65
N LEU A 21 3.95 5.19 -9.61
CA LEU A 21 3.29 5.57 -8.37
C LEU A 21 2.52 4.41 -7.72
N ALA A 22 1.88 3.54 -8.52
CA ALA A 22 1.25 2.32 -8.00
C ALA A 22 2.29 1.41 -7.34
N ALA A 23 3.44 1.21 -7.99
CA ALA A 23 4.55 0.42 -7.45
C ALA A 23 5.13 1.04 -6.16
N ARG A 24 5.28 2.37 -6.12
CA ARG A 24 5.68 3.12 -4.93
C ARG A 24 4.69 2.90 -3.78
N LEU A 25 3.40 3.02 -4.04
CA LEU A 25 2.35 2.84 -3.04
C LEU A 25 2.36 1.42 -2.44
N VAL A 26 2.41 0.39 -3.29
CA VAL A 26 2.47 -1.01 -2.84
C VAL A 26 3.73 -1.25 -1.99
N ASN A 27 4.88 -0.74 -2.43
CA ASN A 27 6.13 -0.85 -1.68
C ASN A 27 6.07 -0.07 -0.34
N ALA A 28 5.42 1.09 -0.31
CA ALA A 28 5.23 1.86 0.93
C ALA A 28 4.45 1.05 1.98
N ILE A 29 3.40 0.33 1.57
CA ILE A 29 2.61 -0.54 2.45
C ILE A 29 3.44 -1.72 2.94
N TYR A 30 4.20 -2.37 2.05
CA TYR A 30 5.13 -3.43 2.45
C TYR A 30 6.10 -2.94 3.53
N ARG A 31 6.74 -1.78 3.30
CA ARG A 31 7.67 -1.17 4.26
C ARG A 31 7.01 -0.84 5.59
N LEU A 32 5.76 -0.37 5.58
CA LEU A 32 5.00 -0.10 6.81
C LEU A 32 4.87 -1.37 7.64
N ILE A 33 4.38 -2.46 7.03
CA ILE A 33 4.18 -3.72 7.75
C ILE A 33 5.51 -4.27 8.27
N LYS A 34 6.57 -4.24 7.46
CA LYS A 34 7.92 -4.66 7.91
C LYS A 34 8.45 -3.78 9.05
N ALA A 35 8.26 -2.46 8.97
CA ALA A 35 8.67 -1.55 10.04
C ALA A 35 7.94 -1.86 11.37
N CYS A 36 6.63 -2.09 11.31
CA CYS A 36 5.83 -2.48 12.48
C CYS A 36 6.18 -3.87 13.03
N GLN A 37 6.70 -4.79 12.20
CA GLN A 37 7.19 -6.09 12.65
C GLN A 37 8.52 -5.99 13.42
N ILE A 38 9.41 -5.06 13.02
CA ILE A 38 10.77 -4.94 13.56
C ILE A 38 10.83 -4.00 14.76
N HIS A 39 10.04 -2.93 14.76
CA HIS A 39 10.13 -1.86 15.73
C HIS A 39 8.90 -1.78 16.64
N ALA A 40 9.11 -1.31 17.87
CA ALA A 40 8.02 -0.93 18.76
C ALA A 40 7.23 0.27 18.20
N GLU A 41 5.96 0.39 18.59
CA GLU A 41 4.96 1.32 18.03
C GLU A 41 5.35 2.81 18.11
N ASN A 42 6.17 3.16 19.09
CA ASN A 42 6.65 4.51 19.38
C ASN A 42 8.00 4.83 18.71
N ASN A 43 8.43 4.02 17.73
CA ASN A 43 9.66 4.26 16.99
C ASN A 43 9.46 5.33 15.89
N ALA A 44 10.33 6.34 15.88
CA ALA A 44 10.34 7.40 14.87
C ALA A 44 10.44 6.89 13.42
N ALA A 45 11.07 5.73 13.19
CA ALA A 45 11.13 5.10 11.88
C ALA A 45 9.75 4.68 11.37
N VAL A 46 8.88 4.17 12.26
CA VAL A 46 7.50 3.81 11.89
C VAL A 46 6.71 5.06 11.51
N ALA A 47 6.84 6.14 12.28
CA ALA A 47 6.19 7.42 11.98
C ALA A 47 6.58 7.96 10.59
N GLN A 48 7.88 7.94 10.25
CA GLN A 48 8.34 8.37 8.92
C GLN A 48 7.75 7.53 7.78
N VAL A 49 7.60 6.20 7.99
CA VAL A 49 6.99 5.33 6.99
C VAL A 49 5.49 5.57 6.88
N VAL A 50 4.80 5.84 7.99
CA VAL A 50 3.37 6.22 7.99
C VAL A 50 3.15 7.49 7.17
N ASP A 51 3.96 8.52 7.38
CA ASP A 51 3.88 9.77 6.62
C ASP A 51 4.16 9.53 5.13
N PHE A 52 5.14 8.68 4.82
CA PHE A 52 5.46 8.29 3.45
C PHE A 52 4.31 7.54 2.75
N VAL A 53 3.61 6.65 3.46
CA VAL A 53 2.42 5.96 2.95
C VAL A 53 1.30 6.97 2.66
N ALA A 54 1.02 7.88 3.61
CA ALA A 54 -0.02 8.90 3.44
C ALA A 54 0.26 9.80 2.22
N ALA A 55 1.53 10.20 2.02
CA ALA A 55 1.95 10.96 0.84
C ALA A 55 1.76 10.14 -0.45
N SER A 56 2.19 8.87 -0.45
CA SER A 56 2.08 7.97 -1.61
C SER A 56 0.62 7.73 -2.03
N ILE A 57 -0.30 7.61 -1.07
CA ILE A 57 -1.74 7.48 -1.35
C ILE A 57 -2.25 8.71 -2.11
N LYS A 58 -1.96 9.91 -1.59
CA LYS A 58 -2.41 11.18 -2.18
C LYS A 58 -1.81 11.40 -3.57
N GLU A 59 -0.52 11.11 -3.73
CA GLU A 59 0.20 11.26 -5.00
C GLU A 59 -0.37 10.33 -6.07
N TYR A 60 -0.52 9.03 -5.75
CA TYR A 60 -1.11 8.06 -6.68
C TYR A 60 -2.55 8.44 -7.04
N ALA A 61 -3.40 8.75 -6.06
CA ALA A 61 -4.81 9.07 -6.29
C ALA A 61 -4.98 10.32 -7.17
N THR A 62 -4.20 11.38 -6.91
CA THR A 62 -4.19 12.61 -7.70
C THR A 62 -3.77 12.33 -9.14
N ARG A 63 -2.66 11.60 -9.33
CA ARG A 63 -2.10 11.34 -10.66
C ARG A 63 -2.95 10.40 -11.49
N ALA A 64 -3.53 9.37 -10.86
CA ALA A 64 -4.42 8.42 -11.51
C ALA A 64 -5.86 8.96 -11.65
N ASN A 65 -6.14 10.16 -11.11
CA ASN A 65 -7.47 10.79 -11.09
C ASN A 65 -8.56 9.86 -10.54
N VAL A 66 -8.30 9.28 -9.38
CA VAL A 66 -9.18 8.34 -8.68
C VAL A 66 -9.29 8.73 -7.21
N PRO A 67 -10.44 8.50 -6.56
CA PRO A 67 -10.61 8.85 -5.15
C PRO A 67 -9.93 7.86 -4.19
N GLN A 68 -9.51 6.70 -4.69
CA GLN A 68 -8.91 5.63 -3.89
C GLN A 68 -8.03 4.70 -4.73
N ALA A 69 -7.10 4.02 -4.05
CA ALA A 69 -6.31 2.92 -4.59
C ALA A 69 -6.82 1.59 -4.05
N ALA A 70 -7.36 0.72 -4.92
CA ALA A 70 -7.74 -0.64 -4.59
C ALA A 70 -6.65 -1.61 -5.07
N ILE A 71 -5.96 -2.25 -4.13
CA ILE A 71 -4.86 -3.17 -4.37
C ILE A 71 -5.37 -4.58 -4.12
N LEU A 72 -5.44 -5.39 -5.17
CA LEU A 72 -5.88 -6.78 -5.14
C LEU A 72 -4.67 -7.70 -5.24
N PHE A 73 -4.55 -8.61 -4.28
CA PHE A 73 -3.52 -9.63 -4.22
C PHE A 73 -4.10 -10.97 -4.65
N THR A 74 -3.42 -11.63 -5.57
CA THR A 74 -3.67 -13.01 -6.00
C THR A 74 -2.38 -13.80 -5.82
N THR A 75 -2.42 -15.12 -6.01
CA THR A 75 -1.24 -15.99 -5.83
C THR A 75 -0.02 -15.54 -6.63
N ASN A 76 -0.24 -15.12 -7.89
CA ASN A 76 0.83 -14.84 -8.84
C ASN A 76 0.78 -13.42 -9.41
N ALA A 77 -0.19 -12.61 -8.98
CA ALA A 77 -0.34 -11.27 -9.50
C ALA A 77 -0.90 -10.28 -8.50
N VAL A 78 -0.46 -9.02 -8.64
CA VAL A 78 -0.98 -7.88 -7.91
C VAL A 78 -1.62 -6.92 -8.91
N PHE A 79 -2.82 -6.45 -8.59
CA PHE A 79 -3.53 -5.46 -9.39
C PHE A 79 -3.76 -4.21 -8.56
N VAL A 80 -3.61 -3.04 -9.18
CA VAL A 80 -3.99 -1.75 -8.60
C VAL A 80 -5.05 -1.14 -9.50
N ASN A 81 -6.23 -0.84 -8.93
CA ASN A 81 -7.40 -0.35 -9.67
C ASN A 81 -7.72 -1.19 -10.92
N ARG A 82 -7.73 -2.52 -10.77
CA ARG A 82 -8.00 -3.53 -11.82
C ARG A 82 -6.95 -3.60 -12.94
N GLN A 83 -5.84 -2.89 -12.82
CA GLN A 83 -4.71 -2.99 -13.74
C GLN A 83 -3.58 -3.78 -13.09
N MET A 84 -2.97 -4.70 -13.85
CA MET A 84 -1.81 -5.45 -13.36
C MET A 84 -0.69 -4.49 -12.98
N LEU A 85 -0.12 -4.68 -11.79
CA LEU A 85 0.99 -3.87 -11.30
C LEU A 85 2.17 -4.00 -12.28
N ARG A 86 2.63 -2.86 -12.81
CA ARG A 86 3.82 -2.80 -13.66
C ARG A 86 4.95 -2.23 -12.82
N ALA A 87 5.90 -3.08 -12.45
CA ALA A 87 7.04 -2.69 -11.62
C ALA A 87 8.30 -3.47 -12.03
N SER A 88 9.45 -3.12 -11.48
CA SER A 88 10.65 -3.95 -11.58
C SER A 88 10.40 -5.32 -10.96
N ARG A 89 11.19 -6.33 -11.35
CA ARG A 89 11.09 -7.68 -10.79
C ARG A 89 11.18 -7.69 -9.27
N GLU A 90 12.10 -6.91 -8.72
CA GLU A 90 12.32 -6.78 -7.28
C GLU A 90 11.07 -6.21 -6.58
N THR A 91 10.55 -5.08 -7.08
CA THR A 91 9.35 -4.48 -6.49
C THR A 91 8.12 -5.37 -6.63
N TYR A 92 7.99 -6.09 -7.73
CA TYR A 92 6.89 -7.04 -7.91
C TYR A 92 6.98 -8.22 -6.95
N GLN A 93 8.19 -8.71 -6.65
CA GLN A 93 8.38 -9.76 -5.65
C GLN A 93 7.95 -9.30 -4.25
N LEU A 94 8.29 -8.07 -3.87
CA LEU A 94 7.83 -7.47 -2.60
C LEU A 94 6.30 -7.33 -2.57
N ALA A 95 5.68 -7.01 -3.70
CA ALA A 95 4.24 -6.93 -3.82
C ALA A 95 3.55 -8.30 -3.62
N LEU A 96 4.13 -9.38 -4.14
CA LEU A 96 3.65 -10.74 -3.92
C LEU A 96 3.84 -11.17 -2.46
N GLU A 97 5.00 -10.87 -1.87
CA GLU A 97 5.27 -11.13 -0.45
C GLU A 97 4.28 -10.39 0.45
N LEU A 98 3.95 -9.13 0.13
CA LEU A 98 2.90 -8.39 0.83
C LEU A 98 1.55 -9.14 0.80
N GLY A 99 1.16 -9.68 -0.36
CA GLY A 99 -0.03 -10.51 -0.48
C GLY A 99 0.00 -11.75 0.42
N GLN A 100 1.13 -12.43 0.48
CA GLN A 100 1.33 -13.61 1.34
C GLN A 100 1.29 -13.26 2.84
N ILE A 101 1.77 -12.08 3.23
CA ILE A 101 1.67 -11.60 4.62
C ILE A 101 0.21 -11.32 5.01
N LEU A 102 -0.58 -10.79 4.08
CA LEU A 102 -1.98 -10.40 4.32
C LEU A 102 -2.96 -11.57 4.22
N GLU A 103 -2.62 -12.62 3.49
CA GLU A 103 -3.47 -13.78 3.27
C GLU A 103 -3.91 -14.48 4.59
N PRO A 104 -3.02 -14.79 5.55
CA PRO A 104 -3.41 -15.35 6.85
C PRO A 104 -4.38 -14.46 7.64
N CYS A 105 -4.33 -13.14 7.44
CA CYS A 105 -5.26 -12.18 8.03
C CYS A 105 -6.65 -12.20 7.36
N GLY A 106 -6.85 -13.05 6.35
CA GLY A 106 -8.07 -13.09 5.54
C GLY A 106 -8.21 -11.94 4.56
N VAL A 107 -7.12 -11.20 4.29
CA VAL A 107 -7.13 -10.01 3.44
C VAL A 107 -6.56 -10.33 2.07
N THR A 108 -7.38 -10.16 1.03
CA THR A 108 -6.94 -10.31 -0.37
C THR A 108 -6.97 -8.99 -1.13
N GLU A 109 -7.65 -7.98 -0.57
CA GLU A 109 -7.72 -6.65 -1.16
C GLU A 109 -7.62 -5.59 -0.06
N VAL A 110 -6.83 -4.55 -0.34
CA VAL A 110 -6.69 -3.36 0.50
C VAL A 110 -7.09 -2.15 -0.34
N THR A 111 -8.05 -1.37 0.16
CA THR A 111 -8.47 -0.10 -0.47
C THR A 111 -8.07 1.08 0.41
N LEU A 112 -7.36 2.04 -0.18
CA LEU A 112 -6.84 3.23 0.48
C LEU A 112 -7.48 4.49 -0.11
N SER A 113 -8.27 5.20 0.69
CA SER A 113 -8.93 6.46 0.31
C SER A 113 -7.97 7.65 0.40
N THR A 114 -8.19 8.72 -0.39
CA THR A 114 -7.49 10.01 -0.19
C THR A 114 -7.74 10.64 1.18
N THR A 115 -8.81 10.24 1.87
CA THR A 115 -9.15 10.68 3.23
C THR A 115 -8.47 9.87 4.33
N THR A 116 -7.67 8.85 3.98
CA THR A 116 -6.97 8.00 4.94
C THR A 116 -6.09 8.84 5.87
N THR A 117 -6.27 8.63 7.17
CA THR A 117 -5.49 9.32 8.20
C THR A 117 -4.20 8.56 8.54
N THR A 118 -3.20 9.27 9.04
CA THR A 118 -1.95 8.66 9.54
C THR A 118 -2.20 7.69 10.70
N SER A 119 -3.19 7.98 11.55
CA SER A 119 -3.62 7.08 12.64
C SER A 119 -4.14 5.75 12.10
N GLU A 120 -4.99 5.75 11.07
CA GLU A 120 -5.51 4.52 10.45
C GLU A 120 -4.38 3.73 9.78
N ILE A 121 -3.44 4.41 9.12
CA ILE A 121 -2.27 3.76 8.51
C ILE A 121 -1.40 3.10 9.59
N ALA A 122 -1.09 3.81 10.66
CA ALA A 122 -0.29 3.29 11.77
C ALA A 122 -0.98 2.09 12.44
N GLU A 123 -2.29 2.20 12.71
CA GLU A 123 -3.06 1.13 13.33
C GLU A 123 -3.16 -0.09 12.40
N PHE A 124 -3.33 0.11 11.10
CA PHE A 124 -3.31 -0.96 10.11
C PHE A 124 -2.00 -1.74 10.12
N GLY A 125 -0.86 -1.04 10.00
CA GLY A 125 0.45 -1.67 10.03
C GLY A 125 0.67 -2.48 11.32
N ARG A 126 0.27 -1.92 12.46
CA ARG A 126 0.35 -2.55 13.78
C ARG A 126 -0.52 -3.79 13.89
N VAL A 127 -1.80 -3.71 13.52
CA VAL A 127 -2.74 -4.84 13.61
C VAL A 127 -2.27 -6.01 12.76
N VAL A 128 -1.77 -5.75 11.55
CA VAL A 128 -1.19 -6.80 10.70
C VAL A 128 0.09 -7.37 11.32
N ALA A 129 0.99 -6.52 11.84
CA ALA A 129 2.22 -6.98 12.47
C ALA A 129 1.95 -7.84 13.73
N ASP A 130 1.02 -7.42 14.60
CA ASP A 130 0.59 -8.17 15.78
C ASP A 130 0.01 -9.55 15.41
N PHE A 131 -0.83 -9.61 14.36
CA PHE A 131 -1.34 -10.88 13.86
C PHE A 131 -0.19 -11.78 13.39
N VAL A 132 0.74 -11.25 12.59
CA VAL A 132 1.85 -12.03 12.03
C VAL A 132 2.83 -12.51 13.10
N ARG A 133 3.11 -11.68 14.11
CA ARG A 133 4.08 -11.99 15.18
C ARG A 133 3.50 -12.92 16.24
N GLU A 134 2.25 -12.70 16.63
CA GLU A 134 1.66 -13.28 17.85
C GLU A 134 0.37 -14.06 17.59
N GLY A 135 -0.16 -14.06 16.37
CA GLY A 135 -1.48 -14.63 16.05
C GLY A 135 -2.65 -13.84 16.63
N LYS A 136 -2.39 -12.60 17.09
CA LYS A 136 -3.39 -11.76 17.76
C LYS A 136 -4.46 -11.31 16.79
N GLN A 137 -5.69 -11.75 17.05
CA GLN A 137 -6.85 -11.35 16.26
C GLN A 137 -7.24 -9.90 16.55
N SER A 138 -7.68 -9.19 15.53
CA SER A 138 -8.26 -7.85 15.66
C SER A 138 -9.60 -7.82 14.93
N PRO A 139 -10.67 -7.27 15.54
CA PRO A 139 -11.95 -7.08 14.86
C PRO A 139 -11.80 -6.31 13.55
N ARG A 140 -10.82 -5.38 13.46
CA ARG A 140 -10.54 -4.61 12.25
C ARG A 140 -10.24 -5.49 11.03
N LEU A 141 -9.57 -6.63 11.20
CA LEU A 141 -9.28 -7.55 10.09
C LEU A 141 -10.54 -8.27 9.60
N THR A 142 -11.49 -8.56 10.49
CA THR A 142 -12.72 -9.30 10.17
C THR A 142 -13.90 -8.40 9.79
N GLU A 143 -13.92 -7.15 10.28
CA GLU A 143 -14.99 -6.17 10.06
C GLU A 143 -14.76 -5.29 8.82
N GLY A 144 -13.68 -5.55 8.07
CA GLY A 144 -13.40 -4.86 6.81
C GLY A 144 -12.57 -3.57 6.94
N GLY A 145 -11.88 -3.39 8.06
CA GLY A 145 -10.88 -2.34 8.26
C GLY A 145 -11.39 -1.06 8.94
N TRP A 146 -10.96 0.07 8.38
CA TRP A 146 -11.23 1.43 8.81
C TRP A 146 -11.94 2.20 7.68
N GLU A 147 -12.30 3.46 7.93
CA GLU A 147 -12.95 4.30 6.93
C GLU A 147 -12.02 4.59 5.75
N GLY A 148 -10.78 4.99 6.05
CA GLY A 148 -9.75 5.27 5.06
C GLY A 148 -9.05 4.03 4.50
N VAL A 149 -8.90 2.99 5.32
CA VAL A 149 -8.21 1.72 4.99
C VAL A 149 -9.20 0.56 5.03
N ARG A 150 -9.79 0.22 3.90
CA ARG A 150 -10.76 -0.88 3.82
C ARG A 150 -10.10 -2.19 3.42
N LEU A 151 -10.50 -3.27 4.09
CA LEU A 151 -9.98 -4.61 3.89
C LEU A 151 -11.09 -5.51 3.36
N ARG A 152 -10.76 -6.40 2.43
CA ARG A 152 -11.74 -7.35 1.89
C ARG A 152 -11.10 -8.69 1.57
N LYS A 153 -11.91 -9.74 1.78
CA LYS A 153 -11.69 -11.06 1.17
C LYS A 153 -12.55 -11.17 -0.08
N VAL A 154 -11.92 -11.26 -1.25
CA VAL A 154 -12.61 -11.46 -2.52
C VAL A 154 -12.79 -12.96 -2.73
N GLN A 155 -14.04 -13.42 -2.76
CA GLN A 155 -14.38 -14.82 -2.98
C GLN A 155 -13.90 -15.28 -4.37
N GLY A 156 -13.40 -16.52 -4.46
CA GLY A 156 -12.87 -17.10 -5.71
C GLY A 156 -11.38 -16.84 -5.97
N LEU A 157 -10.72 -15.98 -5.19
CA LEU A 157 -9.26 -15.92 -5.14
C LEU A 157 -8.74 -16.95 -4.14
N THR A 158 -8.54 -18.19 -4.60
CA THR A 158 -7.82 -19.19 -3.82
C THR A 158 -6.33 -18.98 -4.01
N PHE A 159 -5.64 -18.57 -2.96
CA PHE A 159 -4.20 -18.83 -2.86
C PHE A 159 -4.05 -20.35 -2.79
N SER A 160 -3.35 -20.94 -3.75
CA SER A 160 -3.19 -22.38 -3.83
C SER A 160 -2.45 -22.90 -2.60
N THR A 161 -3.20 -23.26 -1.57
CA THR A 161 -2.74 -24.10 -0.46
C THR A 161 -2.77 -25.53 -0.97
N ASN A 162 -1.78 -25.91 -1.77
CA ASN A 162 -1.47 -27.31 -2.03
C ASN A 162 -0.02 -27.41 -2.51
N LEU A 163 0.86 -27.73 -1.57
CA LEU A 163 1.98 -28.66 -1.75
C LEU A 163 2.66 -28.89 -0.39
N SER A 164 2.27 -29.97 0.29
CA SER A 164 3.18 -30.98 0.89
C SER A 164 2.38 -32.11 1.54
N PRO A 165 2.92 -33.34 1.60
CA PRO A 165 4.19 -33.84 1.06
C PRO A 165 4.07 -34.60 -0.26
#